data_AF-A0A9D1R7R2-F1
#
_entry.id   AF-A0A9D1R7R2-F1
#
_cell.length_a   1.000
_cell.length_b   1.000
_cell.length_c   1.000
_cell.angle_alpha   90.00
_cell.angle_beta   90.00
_cell.angle_gamma   90.00
#
_symmetry.space_group_name_H-M   'P 1'
#
loop_
_entity.id
_entity.type
_entity.pdbx_description
1 polymer ?
#
loop_
_entity_poly.entity_id
_entity_poly.type
_entity_poly.pdbx_seq_one_letter_code
_entity_poly.pdbx_strand_id
1 'polypeptide(L)'
;YNWGSHYKGKIRRERFRIISRRAVNRVNQMNIYVPYRKALYMNCGLKTDTIVYDNKYMARKAANREERGARSTLAADTLVIFTDVLEKLSLAVTILLFGALLIMFGYLAWSVFSSVRPVEGWLSIMFFMCFGFFMLSVLLTLIFKYLSVILNMSFKRQRYVIEGVEKLTK
;
A
#
# COMPACT_ATOMS: atom_id res chain seq x y z
N TYR A 1 -4.16 -2.62 20.57
CA TYR A 1 -2.93 -3.33 20.13
C TYR A 1 -2.04 -3.72 21.31
N ASN A 2 -2.56 -4.38 22.36
CA ASN A 2 -1.69 -4.97 23.39
C ASN A 2 -2.42 -6.06 24.21
N TRP A 3 -2.92 -7.12 23.55
CA TRP A 3 -3.63 -8.22 24.23
C TRP A 3 -2.73 -9.41 24.64
N GLY A 4 -1.44 -9.39 24.30
CA GLY A 4 -0.54 -10.53 24.54
C GLY A 4 0.70 -10.23 25.39
N SER A 5 0.85 -9.04 25.99
CA SER A 5 1.99 -8.75 26.85
C SER A 5 1.54 -8.47 28.29
N HIS A 6 2.25 -9.07 29.26
CA HIS A 6 2.05 -8.87 30.70
C HIS A 6 2.34 -7.42 31.16
N TYR A 7 2.71 -6.52 30.26
CA TYR A 7 3.08 -5.14 30.56
C TYR A 7 1.92 -4.17 30.26
N LYS A 8 1.39 -3.53 31.32
CA LYS A 8 0.26 -2.56 31.27
C LYS A 8 0.58 -1.23 30.57
N GLY A 9 1.82 -1.01 30.12
CA GLY A 9 2.22 0.22 29.44
C GLY A 9 1.64 0.33 28.02
N LYS A 10 0.78 1.33 27.78
CA LYS A 10 0.27 1.61 26.43
C LYS A 10 1.40 2.19 25.57
N ILE A 11 1.69 1.54 24.44
CA ILE A 11 2.58 2.10 23.41
C ILE A 11 1.92 3.36 22.84
N ARG A 12 2.58 4.50 22.97
CA ARG A 12 2.10 5.80 22.48
C ARG A 12 3.06 6.38 21.44
N ARG A 13 2.63 7.45 20.77
CA ARG A 13 3.53 8.28 19.94
C ARG A 13 4.42 9.09 20.88
N GLU A 14 5.72 9.07 20.60
CA GLU A 14 6.78 9.67 21.44
C GLU A 14 7.66 10.48 20.50
N ARG A 15 8.06 11.70 20.87
CA ARG A 15 9.01 12.50 20.07
C ARG A 15 10.45 12.05 20.28
N PHE A 16 10.82 11.80 21.54
CA PHE A 16 12.13 11.27 21.90
C PHE A 16 11.95 10.30 23.08
N ARG A 17 12.89 9.37 23.21
CA ARG A 17 12.93 8.39 24.30
C ARG A 17 14.37 8.27 24.76
N ILE A 18 14.56 8.27 26.07
CA ILE A 18 15.86 7.97 26.69
C ILE A 18 15.87 6.50 27.08
N ILE A 19 16.92 5.78 26.69
CA ILE A 19 17.05 4.34 26.92
C ILE A 19 18.38 4.09 27.61
N SER A 20 18.37 3.31 28.70
CA SER A 20 19.60 2.93 29.39
C SER A 20 20.39 1.88 28.58
N ARG A 21 21.73 1.88 28.73
CA ARG A 21 22.59 0.87 28.08
C ARG A 21 22.19 -0.57 28.46
N ARG A 22 21.72 -0.78 29.69
CA ARG A 22 21.19 -2.06 30.17
C ARG A 22 20.00 -2.54 29.33
N ALA A 23 19.07 -1.65 28.98
CA ALA A 23 17.91 -1.99 28.16
C ALA A 23 18.31 -2.42 26.75
N VAL A 24 19.27 -1.70 26.13
CA VAL A 24 19.80 -2.03 24.80
C VAL A 24 20.47 -3.41 24.82
N ASN A 25 21.35 -3.66 25.79
CA ASN A 25 22.05 -4.94 25.90
C ASN A 25 21.08 -6.10 26.08
N ARG A 26 20.03 -5.93 26.90
CA ARG A 26 19.02 -6.97 27.13
C ARG A 26 18.19 -7.26 25.87
N VAL A 27 17.77 -6.23 25.15
CA VAL A 27 17.07 -6.39 23.87
C VAL A 27 17.96 -7.08 22.84
N ASN A 28 19.26 -6.78 22.82
CA ASN A 28 20.22 -7.42 21.93
C ASN A 28 20.44 -8.90 22.30
N GLN A 29 20.49 -9.22 23.60
CA GLN A 29 20.61 -10.60 24.12
C GLN A 29 19.37 -11.46 23.82
N MET A 30 18.19 -10.84 23.68
CA MET A 30 16.97 -11.58 23.30
C MET A 30 17.07 -12.16 21.88
N ASN A 31 18.06 -11.76 21.05
CA ASN A 31 18.34 -12.26 19.70
C ASN A 31 17.09 -12.42 18.80
N ILE A 32 16.06 -11.61 19.06
CA ILE A 32 14.86 -11.60 18.24
C ILE A 32 15.10 -10.56 17.16
N TYR A 33 14.81 -10.93 15.92
CA TYR A 33 14.55 -9.96 14.85
C TYR A 33 13.75 -8.80 15.44
N VAL A 34 14.17 -7.56 15.20
CA VAL A 34 13.63 -6.37 15.88
C VAL A 34 12.70 -5.61 14.91
N PRO A 35 11.48 -6.10 14.60
CA PRO A 35 10.57 -5.39 13.71
C PRO A 35 10.07 -4.11 14.36
N TYR A 36 9.92 -4.10 15.70
CA TYR A 36 9.43 -2.93 16.43
C TYR A 36 10.13 -2.73 17.77
N ARG A 37 11.18 -1.89 17.76
CA ARG A 37 12.02 -1.57 18.93
C ARG A 37 11.22 -1.09 20.14
N LYS A 38 10.16 -0.28 19.94
CA LYS A 38 9.37 0.27 21.04
C LYS A 38 8.67 -0.82 21.86
N ALA A 39 8.11 -1.84 21.21
CA ALA A 39 7.52 -2.97 21.93
C ALA A 39 8.58 -3.79 22.67
N LEU A 40 9.75 -4.05 22.05
CA LEU A 40 10.82 -4.77 22.72
C LEU A 40 11.32 -4.05 23.99
N TYR A 41 11.46 -2.73 23.94
CA TYR A 41 11.83 -1.97 25.14
C TYR A 41 10.76 -1.98 26.23
N MET A 42 9.47 -2.12 25.88
CA MET A 42 8.42 -2.32 26.89
C MET A 42 8.46 -3.75 27.45
N ASN A 43 8.78 -4.74 26.62
CA ASN A 43 8.84 -6.16 26.99
C ASN A 43 10.15 -6.56 27.72
N CYS A 44 11.16 -5.68 27.79
CA CYS A 44 12.44 -6.02 28.42
C CYS A 44 12.42 -6.06 29.97
N GLY A 45 11.25 -5.83 30.58
CA GLY A 45 11.02 -5.94 32.02
C GLY A 45 11.69 -4.85 32.88
N LEU A 46 12.17 -3.78 32.25
CA LEU A 46 12.77 -2.64 32.95
C LEU A 46 11.72 -1.60 33.31
N LYS A 47 11.98 -0.84 34.38
CA LYS A 47 11.14 0.30 34.77
C LYS A 47 11.07 1.29 33.61
N THR A 48 9.86 1.68 33.26
CA THR A 48 9.55 2.64 32.19
C THR A 48 8.66 3.72 32.75
N ASP A 49 8.99 4.97 32.46
CA ASP A 49 8.16 6.11 32.79
C ASP A 49 7.91 6.96 31.53
N THR A 50 6.82 7.69 31.48
CA THR A 50 6.43 8.52 30.34
C THR A 50 5.95 9.88 30.81
N ILE A 51 6.75 10.90 30.54
CA ILE A 51 6.41 12.29 30.82
C ILE A 51 5.65 12.84 29.61
N VAL A 52 4.41 13.28 29.83
CA VAL A 52 3.61 13.96 28.81
C VAL A 52 3.82 15.47 28.98
N TYR A 53 4.29 16.13 27.92
CA TYR A 53 4.35 17.58 27.87
C TYR A 53 3.20 18.10 27.00
N ASP A 54 2.53 19.15 27.47
CA ASP A 54 1.52 19.84 26.68
C ASP A 54 2.22 20.97 25.91
N ASN A 55 2.23 20.89 24.59
CA ASN A 55 2.83 21.93 23.76
C ASN A 55 1.84 23.09 23.64
N LYS A 56 1.89 24.03 24.59
CA LYS A 56 0.92 25.14 24.68
C LYS A 56 1.09 26.22 23.61
N TYR A 57 2.09 26.14 22.71
CA TYR A 57 2.43 27.27 21.83
C TYR A 57 2.63 26.99 20.33
N MET A 58 2.25 25.83 19.79
CA MET A 58 2.34 25.64 18.33
C MET A 58 1.05 25.08 17.71
N ALA A 59 0.37 25.99 16.99
CA ALA A 59 -0.35 25.71 15.74
C ALA A 59 -1.50 24.68 15.76
N ARG A 60 -2.45 24.80 16.69
CA ARG A 60 -3.56 23.83 16.81
C ARG A 60 -4.60 23.85 15.66
N LYS A 61 -4.54 24.81 14.73
CA LYS A 61 -5.58 24.96 13.67
C LYS A 61 -5.06 24.96 12.22
N ALA A 62 -3.85 25.46 11.95
CA ALA A 62 -3.29 25.51 10.59
C ALA A 62 -2.54 24.21 10.19
N ALA A 63 -1.72 23.66 11.10
CA ALA A 63 -0.95 22.44 10.85
C ALA A 63 -1.83 21.20 10.60
N ASN A 64 -3.05 21.16 11.15
CA ASN A 64 -3.90 19.98 11.09
C ASN A 64 -4.54 19.73 9.71
N ARG A 65 -4.61 20.73 8.82
CA ARG A 65 -5.17 20.56 7.46
C ARG A 65 -4.09 20.10 6.48
N GLU A 66 -2.91 20.73 6.54
CA GLU A 66 -1.73 20.30 5.77
C GLU A 66 -1.21 18.93 6.22
N GLU A 67 -1.10 18.67 7.53
CA GLU A 67 -0.68 17.35 8.02
C GLU A 67 -1.70 16.25 7.67
N ARG A 68 -3.00 16.56 7.59
CA ARG A 68 -4.02 15.57 7.23
C ARG A 68 -4.00 15.27 5.74
N GLY A 69 -3.77 16.29 4.90
CA GLY A 69 -3.48 16.13 3.48
C GLY A 69 -2.23 15.27 3.25
N ALA A 70 -1.09 15.67 3.84
CA ALA A 70 0.17 14.93 3.73
C ALA A 70 0.08 13.49 4.27
N ARG A 71 -0.67 13.25 5.35
CA ARG A 71 -0.91 11.90 5.88
C ARG A 71 -1.80 11.07 4.96
N SER A 72 -2.81 11.68 4.33
CA SER A 72 -3.68 10.98 3.39
C SER A 72 -2.97 10.63 2.08
N THR A 73 -2.12 11.53 1.56
CA THR A 73 -1.30 11.24 0.38
C THR A 73 -0.27 10.16 0.69
N LEU A 74 0.44 10.25 1.82
CA LEU A 74 1.36 9.20 2.28
C LEU A 74 0.66 7.84 2.45
N ALA A 75 -0.55 7.82 3.01
CA ALA A 75 -1.34 6.60 3.18
C ALA A 75 -1.80 6.03 1.83
N ALA A 76 -2.21 6.88 0.89
CA ALA A 76 -2.55 6.47 -0.47
C ALA A 76 -1.33 5.90 -1.19
N ASP A 77 -0.18 6.57 -1.10
CA ASP A 77 1.08 6.11 -1.69
C ASP A 77 1.50 4.76 -1.10
N THR A 78 1.44 4.61 0.23
CA THR A 78 1.74 3.31 0.85
C THR A 78 0.74 2.23 0.46
N LEU A 79 -0.55 2.55 0.33
CA LEU A 79 -1.55 1.59 -0.13
C LEU A 79 -1.32 1.20 -1.60
N VAL A 80 -0.97 2.14 -2.46
CA VAL A 80 -0.59 1.87 -3.87
C VAL A 80 0.66 0.98 -3.95
N ILE A 81 1.67 1.25 -3.11
CA ILE A 81 2.93 0.51 -3.09
C ILE A 81 2.75 -0.92 -2.53
N PHE A 82 1.94 -1.08 -1.48
CA PHE A 82 1.83 -2.36 -0.76
C PHE A 82 0.64 -3.21 -1.20
N THR A 83 -0.25 -2.70 -2.04
CA THR A 83 -1.47 -3.42 -2.43
C THR A 83 -1.57 -3.52 -3.94
N ASP A 84 -1.73 -4.74 -4.47
CA ASP A 84 -2.02 -5.02 -5.88
C ASP A 84 -3.43 -4.58 -6.32
N VAL A 85 -3.99 -3.53 -5.69
CA VAL A 85 -5.35 -3.05 -5.94
C VAL A 85 -5.47 -2.53 -7.36
N LEU A 86 -4.47 -1.82 -7.89
CA LEU A 86 -4.51 -1.33 -9.28
C LEU A 86 -4.50 -2.47 -10.31
N GLU A 87 -3.69 -3.51 -10.09
CA GLU A 87 -3.69 -4.70 -10.94
C GLU A 87 -5.05 -5.40 -10.89
N LYS A 88 -5.62 -5.60 -9.70
CA LYS A 88 -6.92 -6.28 -9.54
C LYS A 88 -8.09 -5.47 -10.11
N LEU A 89 -8.08 -4.14 -9.94
CA LEU A 89 -9.11 -3.26 -10.50
C LEU A 89 -9.05 -3.24 -12.03
N SER A 90 -7.84 -3.12 -12.60
CA SER A 90 -7.67 -3.14 -14.06
C SER A 90 -8.08 -4.48 -14.67
N LEU A 91 -7.69 -5.61 -14.05
CA LEU A 91 -8.17 -6.95 -14.43
C LEU A 91 -9.70 -7.06 -14.36
N ALA A 92 -10.33 -6.55 -13.30
CA ALA A 92 -11.79 -6.59 -13.17
C ALA A 92 -12.49 -5.82 -14.30
N VAL A 93 -11.98 -4.64 -14.67
CA VAL A 93 -12.49 -3.85 -15.80
C VAL A 93 -12.28 -4.60 -17.12
N THR A 94 -11.11 -5.22 -17.32
CA THR A 94 -10.83 -6.01 -18.54
C THR A 94 -11.79 -7.19 -18.67
N ILE A 95 -12.05 -7.92 -17.58
CA ILE A 95 -13.00 -9.05 -17.56
C ILE A 95 -14.43 -8.58 -17.86
N LEU A 96 -14.85 -7.44 -17.27
CA LEU A 96 -16.16 -6.86 -17.52
C LEU A 96 -16.33 -6.47 -19.00
N LEU A 97 -15.32 -5.81 -19.59
CA LEU A 97 -15.33 -5.43 -21.00
C LEU A 97 -15.28 -6.65 -21.92
N PHE A 98 -14.55 -7.71 -21.54
CA PHE A 98 -14.55 -8.97 -22.27
C PHE A 98 -15.93 -9.61 -22.29
N GLY A 99 -16.64 -9.60 -21.16
CA GLY A 99 -18.02 -10.07 -21.08
C GLY A 99 -18.96 -9.29 -22.00
N ALA A 100 -18.84 -7.96 -22.02
CA ALA A 100 -19.61 -7.12 -22.94
C ALA A 100 -19.31 -7.45 -24.41
N LEU A 101 -18.04 -7.71 -24.76
CA LEU A 101 -17.63 -8.09 -26.10
C LEU A 101 -18.24 -9.44 -26.51
N LEU A 102 -18.29 -10.43 -25.62
CA LEU A 102 -18.93 -11.73 -25.90
C LEU A 102 -20.44 -11.61 -26.13
N ILE A 103 -21.14 -10.78 -25.33
CA ILE A 103 -22.56 -10.52 -25.52
C ILE A 103 -22.80 -9.87 -26.89
N MET A 104 -21.97 -8.89 -27.27
CA MET A 104 -22.04 -8.22 -28.55
C MET A 104 -21.74 -9.15 -29.73
N PHE A 105 -20.76 -10.04 -29.58
CA PHE A 105 -20.45 -11.05 -30.60
C PHE A 105 -21.60 -12.05 -30.77
N GLY A 106 -22.24 -12.48 -29.67
CA GLY A 106 -23.43 -13.31 -29.71
C GLY A 106 -24.60 -12.62 -30.41
N TYR A 107 -24.82 -11.33 -30.15
CA TYR A 107 -25.85 -10.54 -30.82
C TYR A 107 -25.57 -10.38 -32.33
N LEU A 108 -24.31 -10.15 -32.72
CA LEU A 108 -23.87 -10.14 -34.13
C LEU A 108 -24.18 -11.48 -34.82
N ALA A 109 -23.79 -12.60 -34.21
CA ALA A 109 -24.04 -13.94 -34.76
C ALA A 109 -25.53 -14.25 -34.90
N TRP A 110 -26.33 -13.91 -33.90
CA TRP A 110 -27.80 -14.08 -33.94
C TRP A 110 -28.45 -13.21 -35.02
N SER A 111 -27.99 -11.96 -35.18
CA SER A 111 -28.47 -11.04 -36.22
C SER A 111 -28.11 -11.48 -37.63
N VAL A 112 -27.05 -12.25 -37.84
CA VAL A 112 -26.71 -12.81 -39.15
C VAL A 112 -27.61 -14.01 -39.49
N PHE A 113 -28.00 -14.79 -38.47
CA PHE A 113 -28.85 -15.98 -38.64
C PHE A 113 -30.35 -15.66 -38.73
N SER A 114 -30.80 -14.59 -38.07
CA SER A 114 -32.19 -14.10 -38.14
C SER A 114 -32.28 -12.92 -39.10
N SER A 115 -33.14 -12.98 -40.11
CA SER A 115 -33.32 -11.94 -41.15
C SER A 115 -33.95 -10.61 -40.65
N VAL A 116 -33.81 -10.28 -39.37
CA VAL A 116 -34.21 -9.00 -38.80
C VAL A 116 -33.09 -8.01 -39.10
N ARG A 117 -33.29 -7.13 -40.09
CA ARG A 117 -32.29 -6.12 -40.48
C ARG A 117 -32.14 -5.09 -39.36
N PRO A 118 -31.04 -5.11 -38.57
CA PRO A 118 -30.76 -4.02 -37.66
C PRO A 118 -30.46 -2.76 -38.48
N VAL A 119 -30.58 -1.58 -37.86
CA VAL A 119 -30.16 -0.32 -38.47
C VAL A 119 -28.73 -0.49 -39.02
N GLU A 120 -28.59 -0.24 -40.32
CA GLU A 120 -27.36 -0.52 -41.05
C GLU A 120 -26.17 0.21 -40.41
N GLY A 121 -25.09 -0.52 -40.16
CA GLY A 121 -23.84 0.04 -39.63
C GLY A 121 -23.78 0.28 -38.11
N TRP A 122 -24.90 0.45 -37.40
CA TRP A 122 -24.88 0.75 -35.96
C TRP A 122 -24.21 -0.37 -35.13
N LEU A 123 -24.57 -1.61 -35.44
CA LEU A 123 -24.03 -2.79 -34.76
C LEU A 123 -22.53 -2.95 -35.01
N SER A 124 -22.07 -2.68 -36.23
CA SER A 124 -20.65 -2.74 -36.60
C SER A 124 -19.82 -1.67 -35.87
N ILE A 125 -20.31 -0.42 -35.83
CA ILE A 125 -19.64 0.68 -35.12
C ILE A 125 -19.58 0.40 -33.61
N MET A 126 -20.66 -0.11 -33.03
CA MET A 126 -20.71 -0.43 -31.60
C MET A 126 -19.78 -1.60 -31.23
N PHE A 127 -19.71 -2.64 -32.07
CA PHE A 127 -18.77 -3.74 -31.89
C PHE A 127 -17.31 -3.26 -32.00
N PHE A 128 -17.00 -2.43 -33.00
CA PHE A 128 -15.66 -1.87 -33.19
C PHE A 128 -15.22 -1.02 -31.98
N MET A 129 -16.10 -0.16 -31.47
CA MET A 129 -15.80 0.63 -30.27
C MET A 129 -15.56 -0.25 -29.03
N CYS A 130 -16.41 -1.26 -28.81
CA CYS A 130 -16.26 -2.20 -27.70
C CYS A 130 -14.92 -2.96 -27.79
N PHE A 131 -14.55 -3.42 -28.98
CA PHE A 131 -13.28 -4.07 -29.24
C PHE A 131 -12.08 -3.15 -28.97
N GLY A 132 -12.16 -1.88 -29.39
CA GLY A 132 -11.13 -0.88 -29.12
C GLY A 132 -10.92 -0.62 -27.63
N PHE A 133 -12.01 -0.42 -26.87
CA PHE A 133 -11.94 -0.23 -25.42
C PHE A 133 -11.44 -1.47 -24.69
N PHE A 134 -11.82 -2.66 -25.13
CA PHE A 134 -11.31 -3.92 -24.58
C PHE A 134 -9.79 -4.03 -24.78
N MET A 135 -9.29 -3.78 -25.99
CA MET A 135 -7.85 -3.83 -26.28
C MET A 135 -7.05 -2.82 -25.48
N LEU A 136 -7.55 -1.59 -25.33
CA LEU A 136 -6.91 -0.58 -24.48
C LEU A 136 -6.89 -1.00 -23.00
N SER A 137 -7.97 -1.62 -22.52
CA SER A 137 -8.03 -2.11 -21.14
C SER A 137 -7.03 -3.23 -20.89
N VAL A 138 -6.89 -4.19 -21.82
CA VAL A 138 -5.89 -5.27 -21.72
C VAL A 138 -4.47 -4.71 -21.65
N LEU A 139 -4.14 -3.73 -22.51
CA LEU A 139 -2.83 -3.10 -22.54
C LEU A 139 -2.53 -2.39 -21.21
N LEU A 140 -3.51 -1.66 -20.66
CA LEU A 140 -3.37 -0.98 -19.37
C LEU A 140 -3.14 -1.97 -18.22
N THR A 141 -3.89 -3.07 -18.19
CA THR A 141 -3.73 -4.14 -17.21
C THR A 141 -2.34 -4.77 -17.27
N LEU A 142 -1.83 -4.99 -18.47
CA LEU A 142 -0.46 -5.49 -18.68
C LEU A 142 0.56 -4.49 -18.12
N ILE A 143 0.45 -3.20 -18.43
CA ILE A 143 1.34 -2.16 -17.86
C ILE A 143 1.33 -2.20 -16.33
N PHE A 144 0.15 -2.26 -15.70
CA PHE A 144 0.06 -2.34 -14.24
C PHE A 144 0.68 -3.62 -13.68
N LYS A 145 0.56 -4.76 -14.38
CA LYS A 145 1.21 -6.02 -13.99
C LYS A 145 2.73 -5.89 -13.95
N TYR A 146 3.31 -5.34 -15.02
CA TYR A 146 4.77 -5.13 -15.10
C TYR A 146 5.25 -4.18 -14.02
N LEU A 147 4.51 -3.09 -13.75
CA LEU A 147 4.86 -2.15 -12.70
C LEU A 147 4.86 -2.80 -11.32
N SER A 148 3.82 -3.58 -10.96
CA SER A 148 3.76 -4.31 -9.69
C SER A 148 4.95 -5.27 -9.54
N VAL A 149 5.29 -6.01 -10.61
CA VAL A 149 6.42 -6.94 -10.60
C VAL A 149 7.76 -6.23 -10.35
N ILE A 150 8.04 -5.13 -11.05
CA ILE A 150 9.27 -4.34 -10.87
C ILE A 150 9.34 -3.80 -9.43
N LEU A 151 8.22 -3.29 -8.92
CA LEU A 151 8.12 -2.73 -7.58
C LEU A 151 8.42 -3.80 -6.51
N ASN A 152 7.81 -4.98 -6.63
CA ASN A 152 8.03 -6.08 -5.69
C ASN A 152 9.50 -6.56 -5.68
N MET A 153 10.15 -6.62 -6.85
CA MET A 153 11.57 -6.96 -6.94
C MET A 153 12.47 -5.90 -6.28
N SER A 154 12.12 -4.61 -6.40
CA SER A 154 12.87 -3.52 -5.78
C SER A 154 12.83 -3.58 -4.24
N PHE A 155 11.66 -3.76 -3.64
CA PHE A 155 11.50 -3.78 -2.17
C PHE A 155 12.15 -4.98 -1.49
N LYS A 156 12.29 -6.12 -2.19
CA LYS A 156 12.99 -7.29 -1.63
C LYS A 156 14.49 -7.07 -1.43
N ARG A 157 15.11 -6.07 -2.09
CA ARG A 157 16.57 -6.10 -2.27
C ARG A 157 17.39 -5.39 -1.18
N GLN A 158 16.91 -4.37 -0.48
CA GLN A 158 17.77 -3.66 0.50
C GLN A 158 16.98 -3.10 1.69
N ARG A 159 17.09 -3.76 2.85
CA ARG A 159 16.53 -3.20 4.11
C ARG A 159 17.49 -2.25 4.83
N TYR A 160 18.80 -2.44 4.69
CA TYR A 160 19.83 -1.54 5.22
C TYR A 160 21.10 -1.68 4.38
N VAL A 161 21.69 -0.57 3.94
CA VAL A 161 23.05 -0.50 3.41
C VAL A 161 23.86 0.30 4.44
N ILE A 162 24.87 -0.32 5.04
CA ILE A 162 25.76 0.37 5.98
C ILE A 162 26.86 1.01 5.12
N GLU A 163 26.79 2.33 4.95
CA GLU A 163 27.73 3.12 4.13
C GLU A 163 29.16 3.08 4.70
N GLY A 164 29.29 3.04 6.03
CA GLY A 164 30.56 2.93 6.72
C GLY A 164 30.37 2.92 8.23
N VAL A 165 31.40 2.49 8.97
CA VAL A 165 31.45 2.57 10.43
C VAL A 165 32.65 3.43 10.81
N GLU A 166 32.39 4.70 11.14
CA GLU A 166 33.40 5.54 11.79
C GLU A 166 33.52 5.13 13.26
N LYS A 167 34.67 4.57 13.63
CA LYS A 167 35.01 4.35 15.03
C LYS A 167 35.53 5.66 15.61
N LEU A 168 34.76 6.27 16.50
CA LEU A 168 35.26 7.31 17.40
C LEU A 168 36.16 6.64 18.45
N THR A 169 37.42 6.38 18.10
CA THR A 169 38.48 6.10 19.08
C THR A 169 38.89 7.43 19.72
N LYS A 170 38.91 7.45 21.05
CA LYS A 170 39.69 8.43 21.82
C LYS A 170 41.16 8.07 21.75
#